data_AF-A0A4Q7DFX8-F1
#
_entry.id   AF-A0A4Q7DFX8-F1
#
_cell.length_a   1.000
_cell.length_b   1.000
_cell.length_c   1.000
_cell.angle_alpha   90.00
_cell.angle_beta   90.00
_cell.angle_gamma   90.00
#
_symmetry.space_group_name_H-M   'P 1'
#
loop_
_entity.id
_entity.type
_entity.pdbx_description
1 polymer ?
#
loop_
_entity_poly.entity_id
_entity_poly.type
_entity_poly.pdbx_seq_one_letter_code
_entity_poly.pdbx_strand_id
1 'polypeptide(L)' 'MLAVRLSKALEERLNNLSTKTHRSKSFYVTKALEKFLGEEEDYAEAIASYEEYLRSGKQGYTLEEMKERYGVE' A
#
# COMPACT_ATOMS: atom_id res chain seq x y z
N MET A 1 13.42 17.95 9.18
CA MET A 1 13.57 17.76 7.72
C MET A 1 14.28 16.44 7.52
N LEU A 2 13.70 15.51 6.74
CA LEU A 2 14.24 14.15 6.56
C LEU A 2 15.33 14.16 5.48
N ALA A 3 16.52 13.66 5.81
CA ALA A 3 17.61 13.46 4.84
C ALA A 3 17.68 11.98 4.47
N VAL A 4 17.49 11.66 3.20
CA VAL A 4 17.54 10.28 2.68
C VAL A 4 18.66 10.17 1.66
N ARG A 5 19.47 9.12 1.79
CA ARG A 5 20.50 8.82 0.79
C ARG A 5 19.87 8.06 -0.37
N LEU A 6 19.93 8.65 -1.56
CA LEU A 6 19.47 8.01 -2.80
C LEU A 6 20.65 7.44 -3.58
N SER A 7 20.40 6.39 -4.35
CA SER A 7 21.36 5.98 -5.39
C SER A 7 21.41 7.06 -6.48
N LYS A 8 22.55 7.19 -7.15
CA LYS A 8 22.74 8.18 -8.22
C LYS A 8 21.65 8.09 -9.30
N ALA A 9 21.32 6.86 -9.71
CA ALA A 9 20.28 6.61 -10.72
C ALA A 9 18.88 7.04 -10.25
N LEU A 10 18.55 6.86 -8.96
CA LEU A 10 17.26 7.27 -8.42
C LEU A 10 17.18 8.80 -8.30
N GLU A 11 18.27 9.44 -7.88
CA GLU A 11 18.36 10.89 -7.82
C GLU A 11 18.19 11.54 -9.21
N GLU A 12 18.84 11.00 -10.24
CA GLU A 12 18.70 11.45 -11.63
C GLU A 12 17.25 11.32 -12.12
N ARG A 13 16.59 10.18 -11.85
CA ARG A 13 15.17 9.97 -12.20
C ARG A 13 14.25 10.96 -11.48
N LEU A 14 14.48 11.19 -10.19
CA LEU A 14 13.69 12.12 -9.38
C LEU A 14 13.88 13.57 -9.85
N ASN A 15 15.12 13.96 -10.19
CA ASN A 15 15.42 15.26 -10.78
C ASN A 15 14.69 15.46 -12.11
N ASN A 16 14.79 14.50 -13.03
CA ASN A 16 14.12 14.57 -14.34
C ASN A 16 12.60 14.68 -14.20
N LEU A 17 12.00 13.89 -13.30
CA LEU A 17 10.56 13.94 -13.05
C LEU A 17 10.14 15.29 -12.48
N SER A 18 10.88 15.78 -11.48
CA SER A 18 10.66 17.10 -10.85
C SER A 18 10.70 18.24 -11.87
N THR A 19 11.70 18.26 -12.75
CA THR A 19 11.84 19.26 -13.81
C THR A 19 10.71 19.17 -14.82
N LYS A 20 10.37 17.96 -15.29
CA LYS A 20 9.35 17.74 -16.31
C LYS A 20 7.94 18.15 -15.86
N THR A 21 7.63 18.01 -14.58
CA THR A 21 6.28 18.25 -14.06
C THR A 21 6.15 19.56 -13.30
N HIS A 22 7.24 20.32 -13.16
CA HIS A 22 7.31 21.53 -12.34
C HIS A 22 6.85 21.31 -10.89
N ARG A 23 7.16 20.13 -10.33
CA ARG A 23 6.88 19.79 -8.92
C ARG A 23 8.19 19.59 -8.17
N SER A 24 8.24 19.93 -6.89
CA SER A 24 9.43 19.73 -6.08
C SER A 24 9.75 18.25 -5.87
N LYS A 25 11.03 17.92 -5.64
CA LYS A 25 11.44 16.57 -5.25
C LYS A 25 10.73 16.10 -3.99
N SER A 26 10.59 17.00 -3.00
CA SER A 26 9.91 16.72 -1.74
C SER A 26 8.46 16.28 -1.95
N PHE A 27 7.74 16.84 -2.93
CA PHE A 27 6.39 16.40 -3.26
C PHE A 27 6.33 14.90 -3.60
N TYR A 28 7.26 14.43 -4.42
CA TYR A 28 7.32 13.01 -4.80
C TYR A 28 7.78 12.11 -3.66
N VAL A 29 8.76 12.56 -2.87
CA VAL A 29 9.25 11.81 -1.70
C VAL A 29 8.15 11.66 -0.66
N THR A 30 7.43 12.75 -0.34
CA THR A 30 6.28 12.71 0.58
C THR A 30 5.19 11.79 0.04
N LYS A 31 4.79 11.94 -1.23
CA LYS A 31 3.76 11.08 -1.84
C LYS A 31 4.14 9.60 -1.83
N ALA A 32 5.41 9.28 -2.10
CA ALA A 32 5.89 7.90 -2.06
C ALA A 32 5.87 7.35 -0.63
N LEU A 33 6.23 8.16 0.36
CA LEU A 33 6.20 7.77 1.77
C LEU A 33 4.77 7.56 2.27
N GLU A 34 3.84 8.48 1.96
CA GLU A 34 2.42 8.33 2.28
C GLU A 34 1.85 7.05 1.69
N LYS A 35 2.15 6.78 0.41
CA LYS A 35 1.71 5.55 -0.25
C LYS A 35 2.30 4.30 0.44
N PHE A 36 3.60 4.30 0.70
CA PHE A 36 4.27 3.16 1.34
C PHE A 36 3.70 2.88 2.73
N LEU A 37 3.51 3.93 3.55
CA LEU A 37 2.93 3.77 4.89
C LEU A 37 1.52 3.20 4.82
N GLY A 38 0.66 3.70 3.92
CA GLY A 38 -0.68 3.13 3.75
C GLY A 38 -0.66 1.66 3.33
N GLU A 39 0.23 1.27 2.40
CA GLU A 39 0.37 -0.13 1.99
C GLU A 39 0.85 -1.05 3.14
N GLU A 40 1.77 -0.58 3.98
CA GLU A 40 2.25 -1.34 5.15
C GLU A 40 1.19 -1.44 6.25
N GLU A 41 0.42 -0.37 6.47
CA GLU A 41 -0.69 -0.34 7.44
C GLU A 41 -1.81 -1.31 7.00
N ASP A 42 -2.24 -1.24 5.73
CA ASP A 42 -3.25 -2.14 5.16
C ASP A 42 -2.78 -3.61 5.24
N TYR A 43 -1.50 -3.86 4.94
CA TYR A 43 -0.93 -5.21 5.04
C TYR A 43 -0.95 -5.72 6.49
N ALA A 44 -0.53 -4.90 7.45
CA ALA A 44 -0.53 -5.26 8.86
C ALA A 44 -1.95 -5.56 9.37
N GLU A 45 -2.94 -4.74 9.00
CA GLU A 45 -4.34 -4.96 9.36
C GLU A 45 -4.90 -6.25 8.74
N ALA A 46 -4.57 -6.53 7.47
CA ALA A 46 -4.99 -7.75 6.79
C ALA A 46 -4.42 -9.01 7.47
N ILE A 47 -3.14 -8.99 7.85
CA ILE A 47 -2.50 -10.08 8.58
C ILE A 47 -3.14 -10.28 9.95
N ALA A 48 -3.34 -9.20 10.72
CA ALA A 48 -3.98 -9.27 12.03
C ALA A 48 -5.40 -9.85 11.95
N SER A 49 -6.18 -9.40 10.96
CA SER A 49 -7.54 -9.90 10.70
C SER A 49 -7.55 -11.38 10.34
N TYR A 50 -6.59 -11.81 9.51
CA TYR A 50 -6.46 -13.21 9.12
C TYR A 50 -6.06 -14.10 10.30
N GLU A 51 -5.15 -13.65 11.15
CA GLU A 51 -4.77 -14.38 12.37
C GLU A 51 -5.91 -14.50 13.37
N GLU A 52 -6.74 -13.46 13.53
CA GLU A 52 -7.96 -13.53 14.33
C GLU A 52 -8.95 -14.55 13.75
N TYR A 53 -9.16 -14.52 12.43
CA TYR A 53 -10.01 -15.50 11.75
C TYR A 53 -9.54 -16.94 11.98
N LEU A 54 -8.24 -17.23 11.80
CA LEU A 54 -7.67 -18.55 12.05
C LEU A 54 -7.87 -19.00 13.51
N ARG A 55 -7.68 -18.09 14.48
CA ARG A 55 -7.90 -18.37 15.91
C ARG A 55 -9.37 -18.59 16.27
N SER A 56 -10.29 -17.96 15.54
CA SER A 56 -11.73 -18.10 15.77
C SER A 56 -12.28 -19.50 15.44
N GLY A 57 -11.55 -20.29 14.64
CA GLY A 57 -11.98 -21.61 14.17
C GLY A 57 -13.18 -21.57 13.22
N LYS A 58 -13.61 -20.38 12.77
CA LYS A 58 -14.69 -20.22 11.79
C LYS A 58 -14.26 -20.81 10.46
N GLN A 59 -15.17 -21.54 9.80
CA GLN A 59 -14.93 -21.98 8.43
C GLN A 59 -15.18 -20.83 7.45
N GLY A 60 -14.42 -20.85 6.36
CA GLY A 60 -14.59 -19.91 5.26
C GLY A 60 -15.81 -20.30 4.44
N TYR A 61 -16.26 -19.38 3.59
CA TYR A 61 -17.30 -19.67 2.60
C TYR A 61 -16.63 -19.84 1.24
N THR A 62 -17.16 -20.76 0.44
CA THR A 62 -16.90 -20.80 -1.00
C THR A 62 -17.46 -19.57 -1.68
N LEU A 63 -17.01 -19.30 -2.90
CA LEU A 63 -17.51 -18.16 -3.67
C LEU A 63 -19.02 -18.30 -3.92
N GLU A 64 -19.49 -19.50 -4.24
CA GLU A 64 -20.91 -19.81 -4.47
C GLU A 64 -21.77 -19.54 -3.23
N GLU A 65 -21.35 -20.01 -2.05
CA GLU A 65 -22.05 -19.75 -0.78
C GLU A 65 -22.11 -18.26 -0.45
N MET A 66 -21.05 -17.51 -0.76
CA MET A 66 -20.97 -16.07 -0.53
C MET A 66 -21.93 -15.31 -1.46
N LYS A 67 -21.97 -15.69 -2.76
CA LYS A 67 -22.89 -15.13 -3.75
C LYS A 67 -24.35 -15.37 -3.37
N GLU A 68 -24.70 -16.60 -2.98
CA GLU A 68 -26.06 -16.95 -2.55
C GLU A 68 -26.46 -16.17 -1.29
N ARG A 69 -25.57 -16.09 -0.29
CA ARG A 69 -25.84 -15.42 0.98
C ARG A 69 -26.08 -13.91 0.83
N TYR A 70 -25.28 -13.24 -0.02
CA TYR A 70 -25.29 -11.79 -0.13
C TYR A 70 -26.02 -11.27 -1.38
N GLY A 71 -26.53 -12.16 -2.24
CA GLY A 71 -27.27 -11.78 -3.45
C GLY A 71 -26.40 -11.03 -4.45
N VAL A 72 -25.12 -11.39 -4.55
CA VAL A 72 -24.15 -10.79 -5.48
C VAL A 72 -23.80 -11.79 -6.58
N GLU A 73 -23.78 -11.35 -7.84
CA GLU A 73 -23.42 -12.18 -9.01
C GLU A 73 -21.91 -12.24 -9.27
#